data_AF-A0A1G4NSN8-F1
#
_entry.id   AF-A0A1G4NSN8-F1
#
_cell.length_a   1.000
_cell.length_b   1.000
_cell.length_c   1.000
_cell.angle_alpha   90.00
_cell.angle_beta   90.00
_cell.angle_gamma   90.00
#
_symmetry.space_group_name_H-M   'P 1'
#
loop_
_entity.id
_entity.type
_entity.pdbx_description
1 polymer ?
#
loop_
_entity_poly.entity_id
_entity_poly.type
_entity_poly.pdbx_seq_one_letter_code
_entity_poly.pdbx_strand_id
1 'polypeptide(L)'
;MFNQNALIKYHEQFPPQHGLAEEIILGGILTNQEIIKTSIERLVVDSFSLEIHQLIYRTIIDIYTKDKYIDPIILINNLWELNLLNKIGGIQKILDLLRYGQIFSSNLYKNILVEHYIKLLQDRYLRRILIQYGYDIIRLAYIPNLGYSTIFFKIDKYIDKMKELIVTDDYKNISNSLTNILFKIKNHHSSQKPTTISSGFYNLDSLINGFQQSDLIVIAGRPSMGKTSFSLNIALNLLKQNNKGICIFSLEMSREQILYKLLSILSNIPSNKLKLGNINNKDWINLQKAANKLIQGMFYIDDTSNVSLSYLILKTKILKYECPDISIIIIDYLQLIQIDKSLKSNRSEELSIITRSLKILAKELNLPIIILSQLNRNVENRLNKKPLLSDLRESGCIHFNTKIIYNYQNTQDKIKYTSFINPQKLLKIKLKKYTYNINNINNTIINTTHNHQILINNQWLAINKLKYSNTLILYSTIYCTYFSLLNKIESLHKKMNVYDIKINTTKTFYCNQNIITHNSIEQDADLVLMLYREAYYNRNTVNLNLTEIIIAKHRNGPTGVAELKFNPNLSTFTN
;
A
#
# COMPACT_ATOMS: atom_id res chain seq x y z
N MET A 1 33.60 -2.75 -41.51
CA MET A 1 33.17 -4.15 -41.31
C MET A 1 33.11 -4.47 -39.82
N PHE A 2 32.01 -4.06 -39.16
CA PHE A 2 31.65 -4.55 -37.83
C PHE A 2 30.24 -5.14 -37.97
N ASN A 3 30.12 -6.39 -37.52
CA ASN A 3 29.19 -7.39 -38.02
C ASN A 3 27.71 -7.00 -37.99
N GLN A 4 27.07 -7.11 -39.16
CA GLN A 4 25.62 -7.14 -39.41
C GLN A 4 24.93 -8.45 -38.92
N ASN A 5 25.49 -9.18 -37.95
CA ASN A 5 24.96 -10.47 -37.50
C ASN A 5 24.36 -10.43 -36.08
N ALA A 6 23.56 -9.42 -35.77
CA ALA A 6 22.80 -9.35 -34.51
C ALA A 6 21.29 -9.20 -34.73
N LEU A 7 20.77 -9.62 -35.89
CA LEU A 7 19.39 -10.08 -35.99
C LEU A 7 19.33 -11.44 -35.27
N ILE A 8 19.22 -11.39 -33.96
CA ILE A 8 19.07 -12.55 -33.08
C ILE A 8 17.93 -13.39 -33.65
N LYS A 9 18.28 -14.56 -34.19
CA LYS A 9 17.37 -15.61 -34.63
C LYS A 9 16.64 -16.16 -33.40
N TYR A 10 15.67 -15.42 -32.87
CA TYR A 10 14.81 -15.88 -31.77
C TYR A 10 14.03 -17.16 -32.14
N HIS A 11 13.98 -17.52 -33.42
CA HIS A 11 13.25 -18.67 -33.94
C HIS A 11 14.07 -19.99 -34.05
N GLU A 12 15.37 -20.00 -33.75
CA GLU A 12 16.23 -21.19 -33.97
C GLU A 12 16.71 -21.90 -32.69
N GLN A 13 16.35 -21.42 -31.50
CA GLN A 13 16.71 -22.08 -30.24
C GLN A 13 15.53 -22.84 -29.67
N PHE A 14 15.73 -24.12 -29.36
CA PHE A 14 14.75 -24.91 -28.61
C PHE A 14 14.44 -24.22 -27.28
N PRO A 15 13.18 -24.28 -26.81
CA PRO A 15 12.80 -23.72 -25.53
C PRO A 15 13.66 -24.32 -24.42
N PRO A 16 14.05 -23.54 -23.39
CA PRO A 16 14.88 -24.02 -22.29
C PRO A 16 14.31 -25.30 -21.66
N GLN A 17 15.11 -26.35 -21.69
CA GLN A 17 14.74 -27.68 -21.20
C GLN A 17 15.92 -28.42 -20.60
N HIS A 18 15.64 -29.44 -19.79
CA HIS A 18 16.65 -30.34 -19.25
C HIS A 18 16.08 -31.76 -19.13
N GLY A 19 15.94 -32.45 -20.27
CA GLY A 19 15.27 -33.76 -20.36
C GLY A 19 15.81 -34.80 -19.36
N LEU A 20 17.13 -34.88 -19.17
CA LEU A 20 17.71 -35.81 -18.20
C LEU A 20 17.25 -35.53 -16.75
N ALA A 21 17.05 -34.27 -16.37
CA ALA A 21 16.62 -33.94 -15.00
C ALA A 21 15.13 -34.31 -14.81
N GLU A 22 14.33 -34.16 -15.87
CA GLU A 22 12.94 -34.60 -15.89
C GLU A 22 12.84 -36.11 -15.71
N GLU A 23 13.64 -36.88 -16.46
CA GLU A 23 13.67 -38.34 -16.38
C GLU A 23 14.11 -38.83 -15.00
N ILE A 24 15.14 -38.19 -14.43
CA ILE A 24 15.63 -38.49 -13.08
C ILE A 24 14.53 -38.24 -12.04
N ILE A 25 13.85 -37.08 -12.07
CA ILE A 25 12.78 -36.76 -11.11
C ILE A 25 11.59 -37.70 -11.27
N LEU A 26 11.12 -37.97 -12.50
CA LEU A 26 10.02 -38.92 -12.73
C LEU A 26 10.37 -40.33 -12.25
N GLY A 27 11.61 -40.77 -12.51
CA GLY A 27 12.13 -42.02 -11.97
C GLY A 27 12.15 -42.02 -10.44
N GLY A 28 12.62 -40.94 -9.82
CA GLY A 28 12.67 -40.78 -8.37
C GLY A 28 11.31 -40.80 -7.69
N ILE A 29 10.30 -40.20 -8.33
CA ILE A 29 8.91 -40.24 -7.89
C ILE A 29 8.40 -41.68 -7.86
N LEU A 30 8.71 -42.48 -8.87
CA LEU A 30 8.28 -43.89 -8.95
C LEU A 30 9.03 -44.81 -7.99
N THR A 31 10.25 -44.47 -7.60
CA THR A 31 11.05 -45.28 -6.65
C THR A 31 10.82 -44.88 -5.20
N ASN A 32 10.47 -43.63 -4.91
CA ASN A 32 10.40 -43.14 -3.54
C ASN A 32 9.25 -42.15 -3.29
N GLN A 33 8.39 -42.51 -2.34
CA GLN A 33 7.19 -41.72 -1.98
C GLN A 33 7.48 -40.32 -1.44
N GLU A 34 8.61 -40.12 -0.74
CA GLU A 34 8.94 -38.79 -0.21
C GLU A 34 9.21 -37.78 -1.33
N ILE A 35 9.79 -38.26 -2.44
CA ILE A 35 10.10 -37.42 -3.61
C ILE A 35 8.80 -36.96 -4.26
N ILE A 36 7.79 -37.82 -4.33
CA ILE A 36 6.45 -37.48 -4.83
C ILE A 36 5.89 -36.28 -4.09
N LYS A 37 5.92 -36.30 -2.75
CA LYS A 37 5.40 -35.21 -1.92
C LYS A 37 6.13 -33.89 -2.20
N THR A 38 7.46 -33.92 -2.17
CA THR A 38 8.27 -32.71 -2.45
C THR A 38 8.08 -32.18 -3.87
N SER A 39 7.87 -33.08 -4.84
CA SER A 39 7.65 -32.72 -6.23
C SER A 39 6.27 -32.11 -6.43
N ILE A 40 5.21 -32.70 -5.87
CA ILE A 40 3.84 -32.15 -5.95
C ILE A 40 3.74 -30.77 -5.27
N GLU A 41 4.47 -30.57 -4.17
CA GLU A 41 4.49 -29.27 -3.48
C GLU A 41 5.17 -28.16 -4.29
N ARG A 42 6.16 -28.50 -5.14
CA ARG A 42 7.06 -27.52 -5.78
C ARG A 42 6.96 -27.45 -7.31
N LEU A 43 6.39 -28.46 -7.97
CA LEU A 43 6.32 -28.56 -9.42
C LEU A 43 4.86 -28.63 -9.90
N VAL A 44 4.61 -27.96 -11.02
CA VAL A 44 3.35 -28.08 -11.78
C VAL A 44 3.60 -28.93 -13.03
N VAL A 45 2.55 -29.47 -13.64
CA VAL A 45 2.67 -30.30 -14.85
C VAL A 45 3.49 -29.62 -15.95
N ASP A 46 3.27 -28.33 -16.19
CA ASP A 46 3.97 -27.56 -17.21
C ASP A 46 5.48 -27.35 -16.91
N SER A 47 5.94 -27.72 -15.71
CA SER A 47 7.36 -27.69 -15.34
C SER A 47 8.20 -28.67 -16.17
N PHE A 48 7.59 -29.71 -16.73
CA PHE A 48 8.21 -30.64 -17.67
C PHE A 48 8.10 -30.07 -19.10
N SER A 49 9.19 -30.09 -19.88
CA SER A 49 9.20 -29.53 -21.24
C SER A 49 8.59 -30.48 -22.26
N LEU A 50 8.81 -31.78 -22.10
CA LEU A 50 8.36 -32.81 -23.03
C LEU A 50 6.91 -33.21 -22.72
N GLU A 51 6.04 -33.19 -23.73
CA GLU A 51 4.63 -33.59 -23.60
C GLU A 51 4.48 -35.00 -22.99
N ILE A 52 5.39 -35.91 -23.36
CA ILE A 52 5.44 -37.27 -22.81
C ILE A 52 5.63 -37.24 -21.28
N HIS A 53 6.55 -36.41 -20.79
CA HIS A 53 6.83 -36.28 -19.36
C HIS A 53 5.69 -35.57 -18.61
N GLN A 54 5.07 -34.57 -19.23
CA GLN A 54 3.88 -33.91 -18.70
C GLN A 54 2.72 -34.90 -18.51
N LEU A 55 2.48 -35.76 -19.51
CA LEU A 55 1.44 -36.80 -19.43
C LEU A 55 1.70 -37.77 -18.28
N ILE A 56 2.94 -38.27 -18.16
CA ILE A 56 3.34 -39.17 -17.08
C ILE A 56 3.17 -38.50 -15.72
N TYR A 57 3.64 -37.26 -15.57
CA TYR A 57 3.53 -36.55 -14.29
C TYR A 57 2.07 -36.24 -13.92
N ARG A 58 1.24 -35.89 -14.89
CA ARG A 58 -0.19 -35.66 -14.69
C ARG A 58 -0.89 -36.92 -14.21
N THR A 59 -0.64 -38.08 -14.83
CA THR A 59 -1.24 -39.34 -14.38
C THR A 59 -0.74 -39.74 -13.00
N ILE A 60 0.53 -39.49 -12.68
CA ILE A 60 1.07 -39.64 -11.33
C ILE A 60 0.27 -38.78 -10.35
N ILE A 61 0.07 -37.49 -10.61
CA ILE A 61 -0.74 -36.63 -9.72
C ILE A 61 -2.16 -37.18 -9.56
N ASP A 62 -2.82 -37.56 -10.66
CA ASP A 62 -4.19 -38.07 -10.64
C ASP A 62 -4.31 -39.34 -9.78
N ILE A 63 -3.33 -40.24 -9.83
CA ILE A 63 -3.30 -41.45 -9.00
C ILE A 63 -3.01 -41.09 -7.54
N TYR A 64 -2.02 -40.22 -7.29
CA TYR A 64 -1.64 -39.81 -5.94
C TYR A 64 -2.81 -39.14 -5.20
N THR A 65 -3.61 -38.35 -5.91
CA THR A 65 -4.78 -37.67 -5.31
C THR A 65 -5.88 -38.64 -4.88
N LYS A 66 -6.00 -39.80 -5.54
CA LYS A 66 -6.99 -40.83 -5.20
C LYS A 66 -6.49 -41.77 -4.12
N ASP A 67 -5.35 -42.41 -4.34
CA ASP A 67 -4.92 -43.56 -3.56
C ASP A 67 -3.72 -43.27 -2.65
N LYS A 68 -3.14 -42.05 -2.71
CA LYS A 68 -1.95 -41.59 -1.97
C LYS A 68 -0.70 -42.47 -2.10
N TYR A 69 -0.75 -43.49 -2.94
CA TYR A 69 0.28 -44.47 -3.18
C TYR A 69 0.44 -44.64 -4.69
N ILE A 70 1.68 -44.69 -5.15
CA ILE A 70 2.04 -44.90 -6.54
C ILE A 70 3.11 -45.95 -6.60
N ASP A 71 2.91 -46.91 -7.48
CA ASP A 71 3.95 -47.80 -7.96
C ASP A 71 3.97 -47.79 -9.50
N PRO A 72 5.02 -48.34 -10.12
CA PRO A 72 5.14 -48.38 -11.58
C PRO A 72 4.04 -49.21 -12.26
N ILE A 73 3.51 -50.23 -11.59
CA ILE A 73 2.50 -51.15 -12.16
C ILE A 73 1.15 -50.46 -12.23
N ILE A 74 0.75 -49.76 -11.17
CA ILE A 74 -0.42 -48.90 -11.06
C ILE A 74 -0.33 -47.80 -12.11
N LEU A 75 0.84 -47.18 -12.30
CA LEU A 75 1.02 -46.19 -13.35
C LEU A 75 0.83 -46.79 -14.74
N ILE A 76 1.43 -47.96 -15.02
CA ILE A 76 1.29 -48.66 -16.31
C ILE A 76 -0.17 -49.03 -16.58
N ASN A 77 -0.88 -49.60 -15.59
CA ASN A 77 -2.27 -50.01 -15.73
C ASN A 77 -3.17 -48.81 -16.02
N ASN A 78 -3.04 -47.71 -15.28
CA ASN A 78 -3.81 -46.49 -15.54
C ASN A 78 -3.50 -45.89 -16.91
N LEU A 79 -2.24 -45.86 -17.33
CA LEU A 79 -1.86 -45.38 -18.66
C LEU A 79 -2.40 -46.27 -19.78
N TRP A 80 -2.51 -47.58 -19.54
CA TRP A 80 -3.09 -48.53 -20.47
C TRP A 80 -4.60 -48.36 -20.58
N GLU A 81 -5.32 -48.26 -19.45
CA GLU A 81 -6.76 -47.98 -19.41
C GLU A 81 -7.12 -46.66 -20.10
N LEU A 82 -6.27 -45.64 -19.97
CA LEU A 82 -6.43 -44.33 -20.62
C LEU A 82 -6.00 -44.32 -22.10
N ASN A 83 -5.51 -45.45 -22.66
CA ASN A 83 -4.94 -45.54 -24.01
C ASN A 83 -3.77 -44.56 -24.27
N LEU A 84 -3.04 -44.18 -23.22
CA LEU A 84 -1.90 -43.27 -23.29
C LEU A 84 -0.55 -43.99 -23.35
N LEU A 85 -0.50 -45.27 -22.97
CA LEU A 85 0.74 -46.06 -22.88
C LEU A 85 1.55 -46.06 -24.17
N ASN A 86 0.90 -46.21 -25.33
CA ASN A 86 1.59 -46.19 -26.62
C ASN A 86 2.14 -44.80 -26.98
N LYS A 87 1.47 -43.72 -26.53
CA LYS A 87 1.90 -42.34 -26.81
C LYS A 87 3.16 -41.94 -26.03
N ILE A 88 3.37 -42.52 -24.85
CA ILE A 88 4.53 -42.21 -24.01
C ILE A 88 5.79 -43.03 -24.37
N GLY A 89 5.73 -43.91 -25.38
CA GLY A 89 6.83 -44.81 -25.73
C GLY A 89 6.76 -46.20 -25.08
N GLY A 90 5.58 -46.58 -24.57
CA GLY A 90 5.32 -47.91 -24.03
C GLY A 90 5.97 -48.18 -22.67
N ILE A 91 5.95 -49.45 -22.27
CA ILE A 91 6.47 -49.92 -20.98
C ILE A 91 7.98 -49.65 -20.87
N GLN A 92 8.71 -49.75 -21.97
CA GLN A 92 10.17 -49.52 -22.01
C GLN A 92 10.54 -48.12 -21.47
N LYS A 93 9.77 -47.08 -21.82
CA LYS A 93 10.03 -45.73 -21.32
C LYS A 93 9.95 -45.65 -19.79
N ILE A 94 8.96 -46.32 -19.18
CA ILE A 94 8.78 -46.34 -17.72
C ILE A 94 9.92 -47.12 -17.06
N LEU A 95 10.38 -48.22 -17.67
CA LEU A 95 11.54 -48.97 -17.19
C LEU A 95 12.83 -48.11 -17.24
N ASP A 96 13.01 -47.31 -18.28
CA ASP A 96 14.15 -46.38 -18.37
C ASP A 96 14.08 -45.28 -17.30
N LEU A 97 12.89 -44.71 -17.04
CA LEU A 97 12.69 -43.76 -15.94
C LEU A 97 13.10 -44.38 -14.60
N LEU A 98 12.69 -45.62 -14.33
CA LEU A 98 13.08 -46.32 -13.11
C LEU A 98 14.59 -46.49 -12.97
N ARG A 99 15.30 -46.76 -14.08
CA ARG A 99 16.76 -46.85 -14.09
C ARG A 99 17.41 -45.52 -13.72
N TYR A 100 16.94 -44.40 -14.27
CA TYR A 100 17.44 -43.07 -13.90
C TYR A 100 17.10 -42.70 -12.44
N GLY A 101 15.94 -43.14 -11.94
CA GLY A 101 15.51 -42.94 -10.56
C GLY A 101 16.39 -43.62 -9.50
N GLN A 102 17.23 -44.60 -9.89
CA GLN A 102 18.15 -45.29 -8.97
C GLN A 102 19.20 -44.36 -8.35
N ILE A 103 19.43 -43.18 -8.94
CA ILE A 103 20.32 -42.15 -8.37
C ILE A 103 19.90 -41.77 -6.93
N PHE A 104 18.60 -41.87 -6.61
CA PHE A 104 18.06 -41.57 -5.28
C PHE A 104 18.09 -42.75 -4.29
N SER A 105 18.72 -43.87 -4.64
CA SER A 105 18.82 -45.06 -3.77
C SER A 105 19.72 -44.84 -2.55
N SER A 106 20.67 -43.90 -2.62
CA SER A 106 21.55 -43.58 -1.48
C SER A 106 20.91 -42.57 -0.53
N ASN A 107 20.75 -42.93 0.74
CA ASN A 107 20.07 -42.09 1.73
C ASN A 107 20.85 -40.83 2.13
N LEU A 108 22.19 -40.83 2.01
CA LEU A 108 23.05 -39.76 2.54
C LEU A 108 22.89 -38.41 1.82
N TYR A 109 22.59 -38.41 0.52
CA TYR A 109 22.53 -37.19 -0.31
C TYR A 109 21.20 -36.99 -1.03
N LYS A 110 20.22 -37.88 -0.79
CA LYS A 110 18.93 -37.89 -1.48
C LYS A 110 18.25 -36.52 -1.47
N ASN A 111 18.08 -35.91 -0.31
CA ASN A 111 17.35 -34.64 -0.19
C ASN A 111 18.04 -33.50 -0.95
N ILE A 112 19.37 -33.42 -0.87
CA ILE A 112 20.16 -32.39 -1.58
C ILE A 112 20.02 -32.55 -3.09
N LEU A 113 20.10 -33.79 -3.59
CA LEU A 113 19.96 -34.09 -5.02
C LEU A 113 18.55 -33.79 -5.52
N VAL A 114 17.52 -34.19 -4.78
CA VAL A 114 16.12 -33.92 -5.13
C VAL A 114 15.89 -32.41 -5.23
N GLU A 115 16.34 -31.62 -4.23
CA GLU A 115 16.22 -30.17 -4.28
C GLU A 115 16.97 -29.56 -5.47
N HIS A 116 18.17 -30.06 -5.77
CA HIS A 116 18.95 -29.58 -6.91
C HIS A 116 18.21 -29.79 -8.24
N TYR A 117 17.70 -30.99 -8.50
CA TYR A 117 16.99 -31.29 -9.75
C TYR A 117 15.62 -30.59 -9.84
N ILE A 118 14.87 -30.49 -8.73
CA ILE A 118 13.63 -29.69 -8.69
C ILE A 118 13.93 -28.23 -9.05
N LYS A 119 14.99 -27.65 -8.47
CA LYS A 119 15.38 -26.26 -8.75
C LYS A 119 15.81 -26.05 -10.21
N LEU A 120 16.47 -27.04 -10.81
CA LEU A 120 16.79 -27.01 -12.24
C LEU A 120 15.52 -27.01 -13.11
N LEU A 121 14.54 -27.86 -12.80
CA LEU A 121 13.27 -27.88 -13.53
C LEU A 121 12.50 -26.56 -13.38
N GLN A 122 12.47 -26.00 -12.18
CA GLN A 122 11.87 -24.69 -11.91
C GLN A 122 12.55 -23.57 -12.70
N ASP A 123 13.89 -23.51 -12.75
CA ASP A 123 14.62 -22.52 -13.56
C ASP A 123 14.28 -22.65 -15.05
N ARG A 124 14.24 -23.88 -15.59
CA ARG A 124 13.88 -24.09 -17.00
C ARG A 124 12.43 -23.71 -17.27
N TYR A 125 11.51 -24.06 -16.38
CA TYR A 125 10.10 -23.68 -16.47
C TYR A 125 9.91 -22.16 -16.46
N LEU A 126 10.52 -21.47 -15.50
CA LEU A 126 10.48 -20.01 -15.39
C LEU A 126 11.00 -19.34 -16.67
N ARG A 127 12.10 -19.84 -17.26
CA ARG A 127 12.61 -19.33 -18.53
C ARG A 127 11.63 -19.54 -19.69
N ARG A 128 10.92 -20.67 -19.75
CA ARG A 128 9.88 -20.90 -20.77
C ARG A 128 8.71 -19.94 -20.61
N ILE A 129 8.24 -19.70 -19.39
CA ILE A 129 7.17 -18.73 -19.12
C ILE A 129 7.60 -17.32 -19.50
N LEU A 130 8.84 -16.93 -19.18
CA LEU A 130 9.40 -15.64 -19.56
C LEU A 130 9.38 -15.43 -21.08
N ILE A 131 9.79 -16.45 -21.84
CA ILE A 131 9.75 -16.43 -23.31
C ILE A 131 8.30 -16.31 -23.80
N GLN A 132 7.39 -17.11 -23.26
CA GLN A 132 5.98 -17.08 -23.62
C GLN A 132 5.35 -15.71 -23.37
N TYR A 133 5.51 -15.16 -22.17
CA TYR A 133 4.99 -13.83 -21.83
C TYR A 133 5.68 -12.72 -22.62
N GLY A 134 6.97 -12.87 -22.94
CA GLY A 134 7.66 -11.96 -23.86
C GLY A 134 6.98 -11.91 -25.23
N TYR A 135 6.66 -13.06 -25.83
CA TYR A 135 5.92 -13.12 -27.09
C TYR A 135 4.49 -12.57 -26.97
N ASP A 136 3.80 -12.84 -25.86
CA ASP A 136 2.47 -12.27 -25.62
C ASP A 136 2.51 -10.74 -25.54
N ILE A 137 3.53 -10.17 -24.89
CA ILE A 137 3.72 -8.71 -24.81
C ILE A 137 3.99 -8.11 -26.19
N ILE A 138 4.86 -8.75 -26.99
CA ILE A 138 5.11 -8.35 -28.37
C ILE A 138 3.80 -8.38 -29.17
N ARG A 139 3.01 -9.46 -29.04
CA ARG A 139 1.72 -9.61 -29.71
C ARG A 139 0.73 -8.52 -29.30
N LEU A 140 0.69 -8.14 -28.02
CA LEU A 140 -0.16 -7.05 -27.52
C LEU A 140 0.21 -5.70 -28.15
N ALA A 141 1.51 -5.44 -28.37
CA ALA A 141 1.99 -4.19 -28.97
C ALA A 141 1.57 -4.04 -30.45
N TYR A 142 1.39 -5.14 -31.18
CA TYR A 142 0.94 -5.11 -32.58
C TYR A 142 -0.57 -4.90 -32.77
N ILE A 143 -1.39 -4.93 -31.71
CA ILE A 143 -2.85 -4.81 -31.83
C ILE A 143 -3.24 -3.32 -31.83
N PRO A 144 -3.74 -2.77 -32.96
CA PRO A 144 -3.90 -1.32 -33.14
C PRO A 144 -5.02 -0.69 -32.28
N ASN A 145 -6.05 -1.47 -31.92
CA ASN A 145 -7.24 -0.97 -31.22
C ASN A 145 -7.20 -1.20 -29.69
N LEU A 146 -6.08 -1.65 -29.13
CA LEU A 146 -5.93 -1.82 -27.67
C LEU A 146 -5.43 -0.54 -27.02
N GLY A 147 -6.20 0.02 -26.09
CA GLY A 147 -5.76 1.17 -25.30
C GLY A 147 -4.57 0.82 -24.39
N TYR A 148 -3.62 1.75 -24.22
CA TYR A 148 -2.40 1.54 -23.43
C TYR A 148 -2.68 0.99 -22.02
N SER A 149 -3.75 1.45 -21.36
CA SER A 149 -4.14 0.98 -20.02
C SER A 149 -4.39 -0.53 -19.97
N THR A 150 -5.01 -1.09 -21.01
CA THR A 150 -5.29 -2.53 -21.10
C THR A 150 -4.03 -3.35 -21.38
N ILE A 151 -3.07 -2.77 -22.10
CA ILE A 151 -1.77 -3.39 -22.37
C ILE A 151 -0.98 -3.49 -21.06
N PHE A 152 -0.83 -2.37 -20.34
CA PHE A 152 -0.15 -2.33 -19.04
C PHE A 152 -0.81 -3.26 -18.02
N PHE A 153 -2.15 -3.28 -17.92
CA PHE A 153 -2.85 -4.20 -17.03
C PHE A 153 -2.53 -5.68 -17.32
N LYS A 154 -2.44 -6.07 -18.60
CA LYS A 154 -2.05 -7.44 -18.96
C LYS A 154 -0.59 -7.73 -18.63
N ILE A 155 0.31 -6.78 -18.87
CA ILE A 155 1.74 -6.89 -18.52
C ILE A 155 1.90 -7.08 -17.01
N ASP A 156 1.25 -6.24 -16.20
CA ASP A 156 1.29 -6.35 -14.74
C ASP A 156 0.79 -7.72 -14.29
N LYS A 157 -0.30 -8.22 -14.89
CA LYS A 157 -0.82 -9.56 -14.59
C LYS A 157 0.18 -10.68 -14.94
N TYR A 158 0.93 -10.57 -16.04
CA TYR A 158 1.99 -11.52 -16.38
C TYR A 158 3.14 -11.48 -15.36
N ILE A 159 3.55 -10.27 -14.97
CA ILE A 159 4.61 -10.07 -13.98
C ILE A 159 4.18 -10.63 -12.61
N ASP A 160 2.95 -10.38 -12.18
CA ASP A 160 2.45 -10.87 -10.89
C ASP A 160 2.38 -12.39 -10.83
N LYS A 161 1.92 -13.04 -11.91
CA LYS A 161 1.97 -14.51 -12.03
C LYS A 161 3.40 -15.05 -11.94
N MET A 162 4.39 -14.36 -12.52
CA MET A 162 5.78 -14.78 -12.37
C MET A 162 6.31 -14.59 -10.95
N LYS A 163 5.90 -13.53 -10.25
CA LYS A 163 6.26 -13.34 -8.84
C LYS A 163 5.70 -14.47 -7.98
N GLU A 164 4.45 -14.88 -8.20
CA GLU A 164 3.85 -16.01 -7.46
C GLU A 164 4.68 -17.29 -7.59
N LEU A 165 5.20 -17.58 -8.78
CA LEU A 165 6.05 -18.76 -9.04
C LEU A 165 7.43 -18.69 -8.37
N ILE A 166 7.96 -17.48 -8.13
CA ILE A 166 9.25 -17.27 -7.46
C ILE A 166 9.07 -17.28 -5.92
N VAL A 167 7.90 -16.89 -5.42
CA VAL A 167 7.64 -16.64 -3.99
C VAL A 167 7.30 -17.92 -3.20
N THR A 168 7.22 -19.09 -3.82
CA THR A 168 6.88 -20.35 -3.12
C THR A 168 7.89 -20.79 -2.05
N ASP A 169 9.11 -20.23 -2.04
CA ASP A 169 10.15 -20.58 -1.05
C ASP A 169 10.05 -19.78 0.27
N ASP A 170 9.16 -18.79 0.37
CA ASP A 170 9.18 -17.83 1.49
C ASP A 170 7.88 -17.82 2.31
N TYR A 171 7.24 -18.98 2.49
CA TYR A 171 6.36 -19.18 3.65
C TYR A 171 7.24 -19.12 4.91
N LYS A 172 7.45 -17.89 5.41
CA LYS A 172 8.08 -17.65 6.71
C LYS A 172 7.24 -18.32 7.77
N ASN A 173 7.62 -19.55 8.10
CA ASN A 173 7.06 -20.30 9.20
C ASN A 173 7.07 -19.39 10.45
N ILE A 174 5.98 -19.38 11.22
CA ILE A 174 5.87 -18.56 12.43
C ILE A 174 7.06 -18.86 13.35
N SER A 175 7.55 -20.10 13.37
CA SER A 175 8.78 -20.48 14.07
C SER A 175 9.99 -19.64 13.65
N ASN A 176 10.25 -19.47 12.35
CA ASN A 176 11.36 -18.66 11.82
C ASN A 176 11.19 -17.17 12.11
N SER A 177 9.95 -16.66 12.06
CA SER A 177 9.68 -15.26 12.44
C SER A 177 9.86 -15.04 13.94
N LEU A 178 9.40 -15.97 14.78
CA LEU A 178 9.52 -15.92 16.23
C LEU A 178 10.97 -16.06 16.68
N THR A 179 11.75 -16.99 16.10
CA THR A 179 13.19 -17.10 16.40
C THR A 179 13.92 -15.82 16.04
N ASN A 180 13.62 -15.21 14.88
CA ASN A 180 14.18 -13.92 14.50
C ASN A 180 13.79 -12.80 15.48
N ILE A 181 12.54 -12.75 15.94
CA ILE A 181 12.07 -11.77 16.93
C ILE A 181 12.77 -11.99 18.29
N LEU A 182 12.80 -13.22 18.78
CA LEU A 182 13.46 -13.57 20.04
C LEU A 182 14.96 -13.31 19.99
N PHE A 183 15.61 -13.57 18.85
CA PHE A 183 17.01 -13.24 18.61
C PHE A 183 17.24 -11.72 18.66
N LYS A 184 16.37 -10.93 18.00
CA LYS A 184 16.41 -9.46 18.11
C LYS A 184 16.26 -8.99 19.55
N ILE A 185 15.29 -9.51 20.31
CA ILE A 185 15.05 -9.15 21.71
C ILE A 185 16.28 -9.48 22.57
N LYS A 186 16.87 -10.68 22.40
CA LYS A 186 18.06 -11.10 23.16
C LYS A 186 19.28 -10.21 22.87
N ASN A 187 19.45 -9.81 21.61
CA ASN A 187 20.59 -9.00 21.18
C ASN A 187 20.41 -7.49 21.44
N HIS A 188 19.19 -7.03 21.77
CA HIS A 188 18.94 -5.62 22.12
C HIS A 188 19.68 -5.15 23.39
N HIS A 189 20.23 -6.06 24.18
CA HIS A 189 21.04 -5.70 25.36
C HIS A 189 22.48 -5.26 25.03
N SER A 190 22.98 -5.52 23.83
CA SER A 190 24.34 -5.15 23.40
C SER A 190 24.31 -4.16 22.24
N SER A 191 24.36 -2.86 22.55
CA SER A 191 24.87 -1.79 21.69
C SER A 191 24.53 -1.89 20.18
N GLN A 192 23.26 -1.96 19.81
CA GLN A 192 22.84 -1.81 18.42
C GLN A 192 21.84 -0.65 18.27
N LYS A 193 21.93 0.03 17.12
CA LYS A 193 21.13 1.21 16.76
C LYS A 193 19.64 0.97 17.06
N PRO A 194 18.93 1.96 17.61
CA PRO A 194 17.50 1.82 17.86
C PRO A 194 16.79 1.45 16.55
N THR A 195 15.84 0.52 16.62
CA THR A 195 14.95 0.14 15.51
C THR A 195 14.06 1.31 15.08
N THR A 196 13.94 2.33 15.93
CA THR A 196 13.10 3.50 15.77
C THR A 196 13.92 4.73 15.43
N ILE A 197 13.35 5.58 14.58
CA ILE A 197 13.95 6.83 14.13
C ILE A 197 13.41 7.96 15.01
N SER A 198 14.23 8.51 15.90
CA SER A 198 13.77 9.60 16.78
C SER A 198 13.53 10.89 16.00
N SER A 199 12.50 11.65 16.37
CA SER A 199 12.21 12.96 15.75
C SER A 199 13.22 14.05 16.16
N GLY A 200 13.94 13.82 17.27
CA GLY A 200 14.86 14.78 17.88
C GLY A 200 14.16 15.77 18.83
N PHE A 201 12.85 15.60 19.03
CA PHE A 201 12.08 16.36 20.01
C PHE A 201 11.73 15.46 21.18
N TYR A 202 12.42 15.61 22.31
CA TYR A 202 12.21 14.81 23.51
C TYR A 202 10.74 14.71 23.93
N ASN A 203 10.00 15.82 23.94
CA ASN A 203 8.59 15.83 24.33
C ASN A 203 7.74 14.97 23.39
N LEU A 204 8.04 14.97 22.08
CA LEU A 204 7.33 14.15 21.11
C LEU A 204 7.78 12.68 21.19
N ASP A 205 9.08 12.45 21.21
CA ASP A 205 9.68 11.12 21.22
C ASP A 205 9.30 10.32 22.47
N SER A 206 9.08 10.98 23.61
CA SER A 206 8.57 10.35 24.83
C SER A 206 7.15 9.78 24.69
N LEU A 207 6.35 10.32 23.76
CA LEU A 207 4.97 9.89 23.52
C LEU A 207 4.87 8.87 22.40
N ILE A 208 5.71 8.99 21.35
CA ILE A 208 5.64 8.12 20.17
C ILE A 208 6.69 7.01 20.15
N ASN A 209 7.73 7.08 21.00
CA ASN A 209 8.90 6.19 21.01
C ASN A 209 9.70 6.20 19.68
N GLY A 210 9.72 7.34 19.00
CA GLY A 210 10.28 7.52 17.66
C GLY A 210 9.38 6.97 16.54
N PHE A 211 9.78 7.23 15.30
CA PHE A 211 9.12 6.72 14.10
C PHE A 211 9.55 5.28 13.82
N GLN A 212 8.57 4.37 13.70
CA GLN A 212 8.84 2.97 13.40
C GLN A 212 9.09 2.76 11.90
N GLN A 213 9.83 1.71 11.56
CA GLN A 213 9.95 1.27 10.17
C GLN A 213 8.57 0.83 9.64
N SER A 214 8.37 1.02 8.34
CA SER A 214 7.12 0.70 7.64
C SER A 214 5.89 1.53 8.02
N ASP A 215 6.02 2.53 8.90
CA ASP A 215 4.91 3.41 9.30
C ASP A 215 4.64 4.52 8.28
N LEU A 216 3.35 4.81 8.08
CA LEU A 216 2.88 6.01 7.40
C LEU A 216 2.49 7.05 8.45
N ILE A 217 3.26 8.14 8.48
CA ILE A 217 3.09 9.24 9.43
C ILE A 217 2.47 10.43 8.69
N VAL A 218 1.31 10.89 9.15
CA VAL A 218 0.63 12.06 8.59
C VAL A 218 0.87 13.26 9.50
N ILE A 219 1.45 14.33 8.96
CA ILE A 219 1.60 15.61 9.65
C ILE A 219 0.61 16.61 9.04
N ALA A 220 -0.37 17.01 9.84
CA ALA A 220 -1.48 17.82 9.40
C ALA A 220 -1.55 19.18 10.10
N GLY A 221 -2.16 20.16 9.45
CA GLY A 221 -2.31 21.51 9.98
C GLY A 221 -2.90 22.48 8.96
N ARG A 222 -3.43 23.60 9.44
CA ARG A 222 -3.86 24.70 8.56
C ARG A 222 -2.65 25.34 7.85
N PRO A 223 -2.87 26.12 6.77
CA PRO A 223 -1.81 26.93 6.16
C PRO A 223 -1.08 27.77 7.22
N SER A 224 0.22 27.98 7.03
CA SER A 224 1.08 28.79 7.92
C SER A 224 1.26 28.27 9.36
N MET A 225 0.73 27.08 9.71
CA MET A 225 0.97 26.44 11.01
C MET A 225 2.38 25.88 11.19
N GLY A 226 3.20 25.87 10.13
CA GLY A 226 4.59 25.42 10.18
C GLY A 226 4.81 23.95 9.85
N LYS A 227 3.89 23.28 9.13
CA LYS A 227 4.00 21.86 8.73
C LYS A 227 5.34 21.53 8.06
N THR A 228 5.66 22.24 6.97
CA THR A 228 6.93 22.07 6.24
C THR A 228 8.13 22.42 7.11
N SER A 229 8.04 23.49 7.91
CA SER A 229 9.12 23.84 8.83
C SER A 229 9.37 22.72 9.84
N PHE A 230 8.31 22.12 10.38
CA PHE A 230 8.40 21.03 11.35
C PHE A 230 9.02 19.76 10.73
N SER A 231 8.61 19.36 9.53
CA SER A 231 9.21 18.21 8.84
C SER A 231 10.69 18.44 8.48
N LEU A 232 11.06 19.66 8.08
CA LEU A 232 12.46 20.01 7.85
C LEU A 232 13.28 20.02 9.15
N ASN A 233 12.70 20.43 10.29
CA ASN A 233 13.41 20.34 11.58
C ASN A 233 13.63 18.88 11.99
N ILE A 234 12.66 17.98 11.76
CA ILE A 234 12.84 16.53 11.96
C ILE A 234 14.00 16.03 11.09
N ALA A 235 14.00 16.34 9.80
CA ALA A 235 15.07 15.95 8.88
C ALA A 235 16.45 16.43 9.38
N LEU A 236 16.57 17.68 9.81
CA LEU A 236 17.82 18.23 10.33
C LEU A 236 18.25 17.61 11.67
N ASN A 237 17.32 17.21 12.52
CA ASN A 237 17.65 16.51 13.76
C ASN A 237 18.21 15.10 13.47
N LEU A 238 17.66 14.42 12.46
CA LEU A 238 18.17 13.12 12.00
C LEU A 238 19.61 13.19 11.51
N LEU A 239 19.94 14.24 10.75
CA LEU A 239 21.34 14.48 10.36
C LEU A 239 22.27 14.62 11.56
N LYS A 240 21.85 15.36 12.60
CA LYS A 240 22.66 15.57 13.81
C LYS A 240 22.92 14.26 14.55
N GLN A 241 22.03 13.28 14.40
CA GLN A 241 22.15 11.94 14.97
C GLN A 241 22.93 10.97 14.07
N ASN A 242 23.60 11.47 13.03
CA ASN A 242 24.35 10.68 12.03
C ASN A 242 23.50 9.68 11.24
N ASN A 243 22.18 9.91 11.14
CA ASN A 243 21.36 9.18 10.18
C ASN A 243 21.64 9.73 8.78
N LYS A 244 21.96 8.82 7.85
CA LYS A 244 22.25 9.15 6.45
C LYS A 244 20.99 8.99 5.60
N GLY A 245 20.96 9.69 4.46
CA GLY A 245 19.98 9.48 3.40
C GLY A 245 18.57 9.96 3.76
N ILE A 246 18.31 11.26 3.56
CA ILE A 246 16.98 11.86 3.74
C ILE A 246 16.42 12.21 2.37
N CYS A 247 15.25 11.68 2.04
CA CYS A 247 14.57 11.96 0.77
C CYS A 247 13.36 12.87 1.01
N ILE A 248 13.26 13.96 0.24
CA ILE A 248 12.19 14.95 0.32
C ILE A 248 11.59 15.13 -1.08
N PHE A 249 10.32 14.80 -1.23
CA PHE A 249 9.52 15.17 -2.39
C PHE A 249 8.75 16.44 -2.04
N SER A 250 9.06 17.53 -2.75
CA SER A 250 8.45 18.83 -2.54
C SER A 250 7.62 19.23 -3.75
N LEU A 251 6.33 18.99 -3.64
CA LEU A 251 5.33 19.30 -4.66
C LEU A 251 4.87 20.76 -4.59
N GLU A 252 5.01 21.42 -3.43
CA GLU A 252 4.58 22.82 -3.22
C GLU A 252 5.71 23.84 -3.35
N MET A 253 6.87 23.52 -2.78
CA MET A 253 8.01 24.44 -2.69
C MET A 253 9.12 24.03 -3.65
N SER A 254 9.85 25.00 -4.22
CA SER A 254 11.04 24.70 -5.01
C SER A 254 12.19 24.21 -4.12
N ARG A 255 13.12 23.45 -4.72
CA ARG A 255 14.33 22.95 -4.06
C ARG A 255 15.13 24.10 -3.43
N GLU A 256 15.25 25.23 -4.12
CA GLU A 256 15.94 26.41 -3.60
C GLU A 256 15.30 26.94 -2.32
N GLN A 257 13.97 27.04 -2.26
CA GLN A 257 13.28 27.52 -1.06
C GLN A 257 13.46 26.58 0.13
N ILE A 258 13.49 25.26 -0.11
CA ILE A 258 13.81 24.28 0.93
C ILE A 258 15.25 24.44 1.41
N LEU A 259 16.22 24.58 0.50
CA LEU A 259 17.62 24.77 0.84
C LEU A 259 17.84 26.05 1.66
N TYR A 260 17.19 27.16 1.32
CA TYR A 260 17.24 28.38 2.12
C TYR A 260 16.71 28.16 3.54
N LYS A 261 15.63 27.40 3.71
CA LYS A 261 15.11 27.05 5.04
C LYS A 261 16.08 26.16 5.81
N LEU A 262 16.63 25.12 5.18
CA LEU A 262 17.60 24.22 5.81
C LEU A 262 18.86 24.98 6.27
N LEU A 263 19.41 25.84 5.41
CA LEU A 263 20.55 26.70 5.74
C LEU A 263 20.20 27.69 6.84
N SER A 264 19.02 28.32 6.80
CA SER A 264 18.56 29.24 7.83
C SER A 264 18.53 28.57 9.21
N ILE A 265 17.97 27.36 9.29
CA ILE A 265 17.87 26.59 10.53
C ILE A 265 19.25 26.15 11.03
N LEU A 266 20.14 25.67 10.16
CA LEU A 266 21.47 25.18 10.56
C LEU A 266 22.45 26.29 10.93
N SER A 267 22.38 27.43 10.25
CA SER A 267 23.27 28.58 10.48
C SER A 267 22.77 29.55 11.55
N ASN A 268 21.52 29.40 12.00
CA ASN A 268 20.80 30.36 12.84
C ASN A 268 20.70 31.77 12.23
N ILE A 269 20.64 31.87 10.90
CA ILE A 269 20.50 33.13 10.16
C ILE A 269 19.09 33.19 9.57
N PRO A 270 18.32 34.28 9.76
CA PRO A 270 16.98 34.42 9.18
C PRO A 270 16.98 34.28 7.65
N SER A 271 15.98 33.56 7.11
CA SER A 271 15.89 33.30 5.66
C SER A 271 15.85 34.57 4.82
N ASN A 272 15.23 35.64 5.33
CA ASN A 272 15.16 36.92 4.62
C ASN A 272 16.54 37.57 4.49
N LYS A 273 17.39 37.45 5.52
CA LYS A 273 18.76 37.96 5.50
C LYS A 273 19.62 37.20 4.48
N LEU A 274 19.45 35.88 4.41
CA LEU A 274 20.11 35.03 3.40
C LEU A 274 19.70 35.40 1.97
N LYS A 275 18.39 35.63 1.74
CA LYS A 275 17.87 36.01 0.41
C LYS A 275 18.33 37.39 -0.04
N LEU A 276 18.43 38.34 0.89
CA LEU A 276 18.89 39.71 0.60
C LEU A 276 20.41 39.81 0.44
N GLY A 277 21.18 38.77 0.78
CA GLY A 277 22.64 38.78 0.69
C GLY A 277 23.37 39.63 1.75
N ASN A 278 22.64 40.18 2.72
CA ASN A 278 23.21 41.01 3.79
C ASN A 278 23.88 40.13 4.85
N ILE A 279 25.05 39.55 4.56
CA ILE A 279 25.71 38.55 5.42
C ILE A 279 27.04 39.09 5.94
N ASN A 280 27.22 39.08 7.26
CA ASN A 280 28.47 39.50 7.90
C ASN A 280 29.52 38.37 7.80
N ASN A 281 30.81 38.69 7.92
CA ASN A 281 31.89 37.67 7.86
C ASN A 281 31.69 36.51 8.86
N LYS A 282 31.19 36.77 10.07
CA LYS A 282 30.87 35.73 11.06
C LYS A 282 29.72 34.82 10.60
N ASP A 283 28.68 35.42 10.03
CA ASP A 283 27.51 34.69 9.50
C ASP A 283 27.91 33.82 8.30
N TRP A 284 28.83 34.32 7.47
CA TRP A 284 29.38 33.58 6.33
C TRP A 284 30.11 32.29 6.77
N ILE A 285 30.91 32.36 7.84
CA ILE A 285 31.57 31.18 8.43
C ILE A 285 30.54 30.16 8.92
N ASN A 286 29.46 30.61 9.57
CA ASN A 286 28.38 29.73 10.03
C ASN A 286 27.63 29.10 8.87
N LEU A 287 27.40 29.85 7.78
CA LEU A 287 26.77 29.36 6.57
C LEU A 287 27.63 28.30 5.88
N GLN A 288 28.94 28.52 5.75
CA GLN A 288 29.87 27.52 5.22
C GLN A 288 29.87 26.22 6.03
N LYS A 289 29.88 26.32 7.37
CA LYS A 289 29.77 25.15 8.26
C LYS A 289 28.44 24.42 8.07
N ALA A 290 27.33 25.15 7.93
CA ALA A 290 26.02 24.58 7.68
C ALA A 290 25.93 23.87 6.31
N ALA A 291 26.48 24.48 5.26
CA ALA A 291 26.53 23.90 3.92
C ALA A 291 27.33 22.59 3.91
N ASN A 292 28.50 22.56 4.54
CA ASN A 292 29.33 21.34 4.65
C ASN A 292 28.58 20.20 5.36
N LYS A 293 27.81 20.51 6.42
CA LYS A 293 26.98 19.50 7.10
C LYS A 293 25.86 18.95 6.21
N LEU A 294 25.22 19.79 5.40
CA LEU A 294 24.17 19.34 4.47
C LEU A 294 24.74 18.43 3.37
N ILE A 295 25.92 18.76 2.84
CA ILE A 295 26.62 17.94 1.84
C ILE A 295 26.96 16.56 2.40
N GLN A 296 27.45 16.50 3.64
CA GLN A 296 27.77 15.23 4.31
C GLN A 296 26.53 14.38 4.65
N GLY A 297 25.38 15.02 4.85
CA GLY A 297 24.14 14.38 5.30
C GLY A 297 23.41 13.50 4.27
N MET A 298 23.78 13.58 2.98
CA MET A 298 23.08 12.94 1.86
C MET A 298 21.58 13.30 1.81
N PHE A 299 21.26 14.51 1.32
CA PHE A 299 19.90 14.92 1.00
C PHE A 299 19.54 14.69 -0.46
N TYR A 300 18.36 14.13 -0.68
CA TYR A 300 17.73 14.05 -1.99
C TYR A 300 16.48 14.91 -1.95
N ILE A 301 16.45 15.97 -2.74
CA ILE A 301 15.29 16.86 -2.87
C ILE A 301 14.81 16.79 -4.30
N ASP A 302 13.58 16.35 -4.49
CA ASP A 302 12.88 16.31 -5.77
C ASP A 302 11.73 17.31 -5.71
N ASP A 303 11.81 18.37 -6.53
CA ASP A 303 10.80 19.43 -6.65
C ASP A 303 9.98 19.35 -7.94
N THR A 304 9.87 18.15 -8.53
CA THR A 304 8.99 17.92 -9.67
C THR A 304 7.54 18.24 -9.32
N SER A 305 6.90 19.06 -10.15
CA SER A 305 5.49 19.45 -9.99
C SER A 305 4.56 18.47 -10.71
N ASN A 306 3.28 18.42 -10.28
CA ASN A 306 2.24 17.57 -10.87
C ASN A 306 2.62 16.07 -10.96
N VAL A 307 3.23 15.56 -9.89
CA VAL A 307 3.70 14.18 -9.83
C VAL A 307 2.53 13.19 -9.77
N SER A 308 2.57 12.18 -10.65
CA SER A 308 1.69 11.02 -10.54
C SER A 308 2.14 10.10 -9.40
N LEU A 309 1.18 9.45 -8.76
CA LEU A 309 1.45 8.48 -7.70
C LEU A 309 2.39 7.34 -8.17
N SER A 310 2.19 6.89 -9.41
CA SER A 310 3.01 5.89 -10.10
C SER A 310 4.47 6.36 -10.25
N TYR A 311 4.69 7.60 -10.68
CA TYR A 311 6.02 8.20 -10.75
C TYR A 311 6.70 8.24 -9.38
N LEU A 312 6.00 8.71 -8.34
CA LEU A 312 6.54 8.82 -6.99
C LEU A 312 7.00 7.44 -6.47
N ILE A 313 6.17 6.40 -6.66
CA ILE A 313 6.49 5.03 -6.25
C ILE A 313 7.72 4.49 -7.02
N LEU A 314 7.80 4.72 -8.32
CA LEU A 314 8.95 4.26 -9.12
C LEU A 314 10.23 4.99 -8.72
N LYS A 315 10.17 6.32 -8.60
CA LYS A 315 11.33 7.15 -8.24
C LYS A 315 11.87 6.80 -6.85
N THR A 316 10.98 6.62 -5.87
CA THR A 316 11.37 6.18 -4.51
C THR A 316 12.04 4.80 -4.51
N LYS A 317 11.52 3.84 -5.28
CA LYS A 317 12.13 2.51 -5.42
C LYS A 317 13.52 2.57 -6.05
N ILE A 318 13.68 3.33 -7.13
CA ILE A 318 14.97 3.52 -7.80
C ILE A 318 15.97 4.16 -6.82
N LEU A 319 15.58 5.25 -6.14
CA LEU A 319 16.44 5.92 -5.18
C LEU A 319 16.84 5.02 -4.01
N LYS A 320 15.93 4.19 -3.48
CA LYS A 320 16.27 3.24 -2.42
C LYS A 320 17.22 2.14 -2.88
N TYR A 321 17.12 1.74 -4.15
CA TYR A 321 18.04 0.77 -4.75
C TYR A 321 19.44 1.37 -4.96
N GLU A 322 19.53 2.58 -5.52
CA GLU A 322 20.79 3.30 -5.71
C GLU A 322 21.45 3.70 -4.39
N CYS A 323 20.63 4.06 -3.40
CA CYS A 323 21.05 4.57 -2.10
C CYS A 323 20.40 3.75 -0.97
N PRO A 324 21.00 2.62 -0.58
CA PRO A 324 20.42 1.74 0.44
C PRO A 324 20.33 2.40 1.82
N ASP A 325 21.14 3.43 2.08
CA ASP A 325 21.22 4.15 3.36
C ASP A 325 20.03 5.09 3.63
N ILE A 326 19.08 5.26 2.70
CA ILE A 326 17.91 6.13 2.94
C ILE A 326 17.16 5.67 4.20
N SER A 327 17.02 6.58 5.16
CA SER A 327 16.42 6.34 6.47
C SER A 327 14.98 6.84 6.57
N ILE A 328 14.62 7.90 5.85
CA ILE A 328 13.26 8.47 5.90
C ILE A 328 12.88 9.13 4.57
N ILE A 329 11.58 9.08 4.26
CA ILE A 329 11.00 9.76 3.10
C ILE A 329 9.99 10.79 3.61
N ILE A 330 10.08 12.03 3.12
CA ILE A 330 9.17 13.13 3.42
C ILE A 330 8.49 13.58 2.13
N ILE A 331 7.17 13.71 2.14
CA ILE A 331 6.37 14.15 0.98
C ILE A 331 5.54 15.38 1.36
N ASP A 332 5.77 16.51 0.70
CA ASP A 332 5.10 17.79 0.93
C ASP A 332 4.40 18.29 -0.35
N TYR A 333 3.08 18.23 -0.53
CA TYR A 333 2.02 17.73 0.35
C TYR A 333 1.07 16.79 -0.41
N LEU A 334 0.36 15.96 0.35
CA LEU A 334 -0.52 14.88 -0.13
C LEU A 334 -1.49 15.34 -1.22
N GLN A 335 -2.11 16.50 -1.03
CA GLN A 335 -3.13 17.03 -1.94
C GLN A 335 -2.58 17.59 -3.27
N LEU A 336 -1.30 17.44 -3.61
CA LEU A 336 -0.79 17.70 -4.97
C LEU A 336 -0.48 16.44 -5.77
N ILE A 337 -0.51 15.26 -5.14
CA ILE A 337 -0.31 13.99 -5.83
C ILE A 337 -1.52 13.74 -6.73
N GLN A 338 -1.24 13.43 -8.00
CA GLN A 338 -2.24 13.10 -9.01
C GLN A 338 -2.31 11.59 -9.22
N ILE A 339 -3.51 11.09 -9.55
CA ILE A 339 -3.73 9.71 -9.96
C ILE A 339 -3.97 9.72 -11.46
N ASP A 340 -3.27 8.84 -12.19
CA ASP A 340 -3.43 8.71 -13.63
C ASP A 340 -4.89 8.35 -13.96
N LYS A 341 -5.53 9.21 -14.77
CA LYS A 341 -6.99 9.25 -14.95
C LYS A 341 -7.58 7.90 -15.38
N SER A 342 -8.30 7.26 -14.47
CA SER A 342 -9.45 6.44 -14.82
C SER A 342 -10.57 6.70 -13.81
N LEU A 343 -11.69 7.24 -14.32
CA LEU A 343 -12.94 7.58 -13.62
C LEU A 343 -12.96 8.93 -12.89
N LYS A 344 -14.09 9.65 -13.02
CA LYS A 344 -14.44 10.88 -12.29
C LYS A 344 -14.62 10.56 -10.80
N SER A 345 -13.52 10.24 -10.11
CA SER A 345 -13.52 9.97 -8.68
C SER A 345 -13.56 11.29 -7.88
N ASN A 346 -14.13 11.25 -6.68
CA ASN A 346 -14.12 12.42 -5.81
C ASN A 346 -12.75 12.54 -5.13
N ARG A 347 -12.30 13.77 -4.85
CA ARG A 347 -10.99 14.02 -4.26
C ARG A 347 -10.70 13.18 -3.01
N SER A 348 -11.70 12.96 -2.16
CA SER A 348 -11.59 12.08 -0.99
C SER A 348 -11.16 10.64 -1.34
N GLU A 349 -11.68 10.07 -2.43
CA GLU A 349 -11.33 8.73 -2.91
C GLU A 349 -9.90 8.69 -3.43
N GLU A 350 -9.50 9.70 -4.19
CA GLU A 350 -8.13 9.85 -4.67
C GLU A 350 -7.14 9.87 -3.49
N LEU A 351 -7.42 10.70 -2.47
CA LEU A 351 -6.59 10.76 -1.27
C LEU A 351 -6.54 9.42 -0.52
N SER A 352 -7.62 8.62 -0.57
CA SER A 352 -7.67 7.27 0.01
C SER A 352 -6.73 6.30 -0.69
N ILE A 353 -6.76 6.33 -2.03
CA ILE A 353 -5.92 5.50 -2.87
C ILE A 353 -4.45 5.87 -2.61
N ILE A 354 -4.14 7.17 -2.59
CA ILE A 354 -2.81 7.70 -2.32
C ILE A 354 -2.31 7.26 -0.92
N THR A 355 -3.09 7.43 0.14
CA THR A 355 -2.67 7.02 1.49
C THR A 355 -2.41 5.52 1.57
N ARG A 356 -3.29 4.72 0.95
CA ARG A 356 -3.13 3.27 0.94
C ARG A 356 -1.89 2.83 0.18
N SER A 357 -1.66 3.37 -1.01
CA SER A 357 -0.47 3.06 -1.81
C SER A 357 0.82 3.47 -1.10
N LEU A 358 0.82 4.62 -0.43
CA LEU A 358 1.98 5.06 0.35
C LEU A 358 2.23 4.17 1.57
N LYS A 359 1.18 3.67 2.24
CA LYS A 359 1.34 2.69 3.32
C LYS A 359 1.90 1.36 2.82
N ILE A 360 1.49 0.91 1.63
CA ILE A 360 2.05 -0.27 0.98
C ILE A 360 3.53 -0.02 0.65
N LEU A 361 3.86 1.14 0.06
CA LEU A 361 5.23 1.55 -0.24
C LEU A 361 6.11 1.57 1.02
N ALA A 362 5.62 2.14 2.14
CA ALA A 362 6.35 2.16 3.41
C ALA A 362 6.69 0.74 3.89
N LYS A 363 5.73 -0.19 3.77
CA LYS A 363 5.93 -1.62 4.09
C LYS A 363 6.90 -2.31 3.14
N GLU A 364 6.80 -2.07 1.84
CA GLU A 364 7.71 -2.66 0.85
C GLU A 364 9.16 -2.21 1.06
N LEU A 365 9.37 -0.92 1.36
CA LEU A 365 10.70 -0.36 1.55
C LEU A 365 11.26 -0.56 2.97
N ASN A 366 10.44 -1.00 3.93
CA ASN A 366 10.76 -1.02 5.37
C ASN A 366 11.26 0.32 5.90
N LEU A 367 10.62 1.42 5.49
CA LEU A 367 11.00 2.79 5.88
C LEU A 367 9.79 3.59 6.38
N PRO A 368 9.99 4.50 7.34
CA PRO A 368 8.97 5.48 7.68
C PRO A 368 8.77 6.48 6.54
N ILE A 369 7.51 6.73 6.20
CA ILE A 369 7.11 7.76 5.23
C ILE A 369 6.31 8.83 5.97
N ILE A 370 6.85 10.05 6.00
CA ILE A 370 6.16 11.24 6.49
C ILE A 370 5.46 11.91 5.32
N ILE A 371 4.17 12.17 5.45
CA ILE A 371 3.41 12.95 4.47
C ILE A 371 2.74 14.15 5.11
N LEU A 372 2.86 15.30 4.47
CA LEU A 372 2.21 16.53 4.92
C LEU A 372 0.80 16.61 4.34
N SER A 373 -0.16 17.03 5.15
CA SER A 373 -1.55 17.19 4.73
C SER A 373 -2.15 18.50 5.23
N GLN A 374 -2.92 19.16 4.39
CA GLN A 374 -3.68 20.34 4.80
C GLN A 374 -5.03 19.95 5.44
N LEU A 375 -5.40 20.63 6.52
CA LEU A 375 -6.72 20.50 7.13
C LEU A 375 -7.80 21.32 6.39
N ASN A 376 -9.02 20.82 6.43
CA ASN A 376 -10.19 21.50 5.89
C ASN A 376 -10.43 22.87 6.57
N ARG A 377 -10.95 23.85 5.82
CA ARG A 377 -11.23 25.22 6.33
C ARG A 377 -12.30 25.25 7.41
N ASN A 378 -13.12 24.22 7.52
CA ASN A 378 -14.19 24.12 8.52
C ASN A 378 -13.73 24.26 9.97
N VAL A 379 -12.45 23.96 10.25
CA VAL A 379 -11.82 24.16 11.57
C VAL A 379 -11.97 25.61 12.06
N GLU A 380 -11.86 26.58 11.15
CA GLU A 380 -11.84 28.01 11.48
C GLU A 380 -13.21 28.53 11.92
N ASN A 381 -14.28 27.85 11.51
CA ASN A 381 -15.65 28.18 11.87
C ASN A 381 -16.05 27.65 13.26
N ARG A 382 -15.23 26.79 13.87
CA ARG A 382 -15.50 26.24 15.21
C ARG A 382 -15.06 27.25 16.27
N LEU A 383 -15.80 27.30 17.38
CA LEU A 383 -15.39 28.07 18.57
C LEU A 383 -14.04 27.58 19.09
N ASN A 384 -13.91 26.26 19.24
CA ASN A 384 -12.63 25.62 19.50
C ASN A 384 -11.96 25.24 18.17
N LYS A 385 -10.85 25.91 17.87
CA LYS A 385 -10.09 25.75 16.63
C LYS A 385 -9.03 24.65 16.71
N LYS A 386 -8.94 23.92 17.83
CA LYS A 386 -8.07 22.73 17.92
C LYS A 386 -8.49 21.68 16.88
N PRO A 387 -7.55 21.16 16.09
CA PRO A 387 -7.85 20.24 15.01
C PRO A 387 -8.27 18.86 15.54
N LEU A 388 -9.15 18.20 14.80
CA LEU A 388 -9.70 16.88 15.07
C LEU A 388 -9.43 15.98 13.87
N LEU A 389 -9.43 14.65 14.07
CA LEU A 389 -9.29 13.67 12.98
C LEU A 389 -10.33 13.88 11.86
N SER A 390 -11.52 14.36 12.20
CA SER A 390 -12.57 14.70 11.23
C SER A 390 -12.15 15.81 10.26
N ASP A 391 -11.21 16.68 10.62
CA ASP A 391 -10.78 17.80 9.78
C ASP A 391 -9.78 17.40 8.68
N LEU A 392 -9.23 16.20 8.78
CA LEU A 392 -8.51 15.53 7.68
C LEU A 392 -9.48 14.95 6.64
N ARG A 393 -10.77 14.86 6.95
CA ARG A 393 -11.77 14.33 6.02
C ARG A 393 -12.30 15.43 5.11
N GLU A 394 -12.46 15.07 3.85
CA GLU A 394 -13.20 15.86 2.85
C GLU A 394 -14.66 15.38 2.69
N SER A 395 -15.08 14.31 3.39
CA SER A 395 -16.39 13.65 3.25
C SER A 395 -17.55 14.25 4.08
N GLY A 396 -18.79 13.91 3.72
CA GLY A 396 -20.04 14.47 4.26
C GLY A 396 -20.49 13.92 5.62
N CYS A 397 -21.41 14.66 6.27
CA CYS A 397 -22.01 14.28 7.56
C CYS A 397 -23.44 13.79 7.37
N ILE A 398 -23.98 13.07 8.36
CA ILE A 398 -25.29 12.42 8.29
C ILE A 398 -26.28 13.04 9.29
N HIS A 399 -27.56 13.18 8.95
CA HIS A 399 -28.58 13.77 9.84
C HIS A 399 -29.11 12.78 10.90
N PHE A 400 -29.65 13.27 12.03
CA PHE A 400 -30.10 12.38 13.13
C PHE A 400 -31.24 11.42 12.79
N ASN A 401 -32.05 11.72 11.77
CA ASN A 401 -33.17 10.85 11.36
C ASN A 401 -32.73 9.63 10.52
N THR A 402 -31.46 9.50 10.17
CA THR A 402 -31.00 8.33 9.42
C THR A 402 -30.74 7.16 10.39
N LYS A 403 -31.46 6.06 10.21
CA LYS A 403 -31.21 4.79 10.89
C LYS A 403 -29.94 4.17 10.32
N ILE A 404 -29.03 3.74 11.19
CA ILE A 404 -27.80 3.05 10.80
C ILE A 404 -27.99 1.58 11.11
N ILE A 405 -27.69 0.72 10.14
CA ILE A 405 -27.65 -0.73 10.35
C ILE A 405 -26.23 -1.11 10.74
N TYR A 406 -26.08 -1.72 11.91
CA TYR A 406 -24.81 -2.16 12.47
C TYR A 406 -24.79 -3.70 12.60
N ASN A 407 -23.63 -4.31 12.38
CA ASN A 407 -23.33 -5.75 12.34
C ASN A 407 -23.71 -6.53 11.06
N TYR A 408 -22.67 -7.04 10.41
CA TYR A 408 -22.71 -7.99 9.30
C TYR A 408 -22.12 -9.31 9.80
N GLN A 409 -22.95 -10.32 10.08
CA GLN A 409 -22.49 -11.69 10.30
C GLN A 409 -22.91 -12.53 9.09
N ASN A 410 -21.92 -12.99 8.33
CA ASN A 410 -22.12 -13.85 7.18
C ASN A 410 -22.15 -15.31 7.68
N THR A 411 -23.35 -15.86 7.85
CA THR A 411 -23.54 -17.32 8.04
C THR A 411 -24.44 -17.83 6.94
N GLN A 412 -23.87 -18.65 6.05
CA GLN A 412 -24.51 -19.51 5.04
C GLN A 412 -25.99 -19.22 4.73
N ASP A 413 -26.20 -18.18 3.91
CA ASP A 413 -27.45 -17.91 3.19
C ASP A 413 -28.67 -17.40 3.97
N LYS A 414 -28.50 -16.87 5.20
CA LYS A 414 -29.54 -16.04 5.85
C LYS A 414 -28.96 -14.81 6.54
N ILE A 415 -29.31 -13.61 6.05
CA ILE A 415 -28.97 -12.33 6.67
C ILE A 415 -29.90 -12.10 7.88
N LYS A 416 -29.37 -12.19 9.10
CA LYS A 416 -30.07 -11.75 10.33
C LYS A 416 -29.60 -10.34 10.72
N TYR A 417 -30.50 -9.37 10.63
CA TYR A 417 -30.32 -8.02 11.18
C TYR A 417 -30.57 -8.05 12.69
N THR A 418 -29.60 -7.66 13.51
CA THR A 418 -29.73 -7.78 14.97
C THR A 418 -30.06 -6.47 15.70
N SER A 419 -29.95 -5.27 15.10
CA SER A 419 -30.58 -4.06 15.66
C SER A 419 -30.51 -2.84 14.75
N PHE A 420 -31.60 -2.06 14.69
CA PHE A 420 -31.56 -0.67 14.22
C PHE A 420 -31.05 0.20 15.36
N ILE A 421 -29.87 0.81 15.19
CA ILE A 421 -29.36 1.73 16.21
C ILE A 421 -29.75 3.15 15.80
N ASN A 422 -30.52 3.80 16.67
CA ASN A 422 -30.80 5.22 16.53
C ASN A 422 -29.47 5.97 16.71
N PRO A 423 -29.08 6.85 15.77
CA PRO A 423 -27.72 7.35 15.72
C PRO A 423 -27.38 8.15 17.00
N GLN A 424 -28.36 8.68 17.74
CA GLN A 424 -28.14 9.34 19.04
C GLN A 424 -27.26 8.55 20.03
N LYS A 425 -27.21 7.22 19.97
CA LYS A 425 -26.33 6.39 20.82
C LYS A 425 -24.88 6.23 20.30
N LEU A 426 -24.62 6.47 19.01
CA LEU A 426 -23.31 6.31 18.34
C LEU A 426 -22.62 7.65 18.00
N LEU A 427 -23.33 8.77 18.13
CA LEU A 427 -22.91 10.08 17.62
C LEU A 427 -22.14 10.90 18.67
N LYS A 428 -20.93 11.34 18.33
CA LYS A 428 -20.08 12.15 19.24
C LYS A 428 -20.06 13.65 18.94
N ILE A 429 -20.40 14.10 17.72
CA ILE A 429 -20.18 15.49 17.30
C ILE A 429 -21.41 16.05 16.60
N LYS A 430 -21.91 17.21 17.08
CA LYS A 430 -23.05 17.95 16.55
C LYS A 430 -22.56 19.12 15.68
N LEU A 431 -22.88 19.10 14.39
CA LEU A 431 -22.54 20.13 13.41
C LEU A 431 -23.83 20.73 12.82
N LYS A 432 -23.86 22.02 12.51
CA LYS A 432 -25.01 22.63 11.78
C LYS A 432 -24.67 22.76 10.30
N LYS A 433 -25.32 21.99 9.43
CA LYS A 433 -25.12 22.03 7.96
C LYS A 433 -26.46 22.02 7.22
N TYR A 434 -26.48 22.50 5.98
CA TYR A 434 -27.64 22.33 5.11
C TYR A 434 -27.79 20.85 4.74
N THR A 435 -29.01 20.35 4.85
CA THR A 435 -29.36 18.96 4.59
C THR A 435 -30.23 18.83 3.36
N TYR A 436 -30.08 17.72 2.66
CA TYR A 436 -30.86 17.34 1.49
C TYR A 436 -31.72 16.16 1.89
N ASN A 437 -33.00 16.24 1.58
CA ASN A 437 -33.93 15.12 1.71
C ASN A 437 -34.03 14.41 0.37
N ILE A 438 -33.77 13.11 0.38
CA ILE A 438 -33.96 12.24 -0.77
C ILE A 438 -35.23 11.44 -0.52
N ASN A 439 -36.23 11.57 -1.39
CA ASN A 439 -37.52 10.91 -1.25
C ASN A 439 -37.76 9.88 -2.36
N ASN A 440 -38.32 8.71 -2.01
CA ASN A 440 -38.96 7.79 -2.95
C ASN A 440 -40.47 8.04 -2.96
N ILE A 441 -41.19 7.45 -3.92
CA ILE A 441 -42.64 7.55 -4.15
C ILE A 441 -43.46 7.53 -2.84
N ASN A 442 -43.06 6.73 -1.83
CA ASN A 442 -43.80 6.60 -0.57
C ASN A 442 -43.02 6.87 0.74
N ASN A 443 -41.75 7.34 0.75
CA ASN A 443 -41.05 7.68 2.02
C ASN A 443 -39.74 8.49 1.85
N THR A 444 -39.36 9.23 2.89
CA THR A 444 -38.04 9.89 3.00
C THR A 444 -36.93 8.85 3.16
N ILE A 445 -36.04 8.73 2.16
CA ILE A 445 -35.00 7.70 2.07
C ILE A 445 -33.80 8.05 2.94
N ILE A 446 -33.22 9.25 2.82
CA ILE A 446 -32.04 9.70 3.59
C ILE A 446 -32.03 11.22 3.72
N ASN A 447 -31.66 11.71 4.91
CA ASN A 447 -31.32 13.12 5.16
C ASN A 447 -29.81 13.25 5.38
N THR A 448 -29.11 13.92 4.48
CA THR A 448 -27.63 14.01 4.52
C THR A 448 -27.13 15.34 3.96
N THR A 449 -25.86 15.67 4.16
CA THR A 449 -25.27 16.89 3.61
C THR A 449 -24.97 16.76 2.10
N HIS A 450 -24.92 17.89 1.38
CA HIS A 450 -24.71 17.95 -0.07
C HIS A 450 -23.55 17.10 -0.62
N ASN A 451 -22.49 16.91 0.17
CA ASN A 451 -21.27 16.19 -0.19
C ASN A 451 -21.28 14.72 0.22
N HIS A 452 -22.35 14.25 0.85
CA HIS A 452 -22.50 12.85 1.21
C HIS A 452 -22.75 12.02 -0.06
N GLN A 453 -22.17 10.82 -0.13
CA GLN A 453 -22.19 9.99 -1.34
C GLN A 453 -23.12 8.79 -1.18
N ILE A 454 -23.76 8.42 -2.29
CA ILE A 454 -24.69 7.30 -2.39
C ILE A 454 -24.31 6.47 -3.61
N LEU A 455 -24.37 5.14 -3.47
CA LEU A 455 -24.09 4.20 -4.55
C LEU A 455 -25.28 4.13 -5.52
N ILE A 456 -25.02 4.42 -6.79
CA ILE A 456 -25.99 4.47 -7.89
C ILE A 456 -25.35 3.80 -9.11
N ASN A 457 -25.99 2.78 -9.68
CA ASN A 457 -25.48 2.07 -10.87
C ASN A 457 -24.00 1.67 -10.76
N ASN A 458 -23.60 1.11 -9.60
CA ASN A 458 -22.21 0.77 -9.25
C ASN A 458 -21.22 1.95 -9.23
N GLN A 459 -21.70 3.19 -9.13
CA GLN A 459 -20.88 4.40 -9.03
C GLN A 459 -21.29 5.24 -7.82
N TRP A 460 -20.31 5.86 -7.17
CA TRP A 460 -20.53 6.73 -6.03
C TRP A 460 -20.78 8.16 -6.48
N LEU A 461 -21.98 8.68 -6.20
CA LEU A 461 -22.36 10.04 -6.57
C LEU A 461 -22.67 10.86 -5.32
N ALA A 462 -22.07 12.06 -5.25
CA ALA A 462 -22.41 13.06 -4.24
C ALA A 462 -23.83 13.59 -4.49
N ILE A 463 -24.55 13.92 -3.42
CA ILE A 463 -25.97 14.28 -3.50
C ILE A 463 -26.24 15.50 -4.36
N ASN A 464 -25.36 16.49 -4.32
CA ASN A 464 -25.46 17.69 -5.17
C ASN A 464 -25.31 17.41 -6.68
N LYS A 465 -24.82 16.23 -7.07
CA LYS A 465 -24.65 15.82 -8.47
C LYS A 465 -25.72 14.82 -8.93
N LEU A 466 -26.68 14.47 -8.07
CA LEU A 466 -27.77 13.57 -8.41
C LEU A 466 -28.73 14.24 -9.41
N LYS A 467 -29.09 13.48 -10.45
CA LYS A 467 -30.15 13.84 -11.39
C LYS A 467 -31.37 12.95 -11.13
N TYR A 468 -32.57 13.44 -11.45
CA TYR A 468 -33.83 12.70 -11.30
C TYR A 468 -33.85 11.35 -12.06
N SER A 469 -33.05 11.23 -13.13
CA SER A 469 -32.90 10.01 -13.93
C SER A 469 -32.07 8.91 -13.27
N ASN A 470 -31.49 9.14 -12.09
CA ASN A 470 -30.56 8.20 -11.48
C ASN A 470 -31.31 7.09 -10.70
N THR A 471 -30.91 5.84 -10.91
CA THR A 471 -31.47 4.65 -10.24
C THR A 471 -30.67 4.26 -9.01
N LEU A 472 -31.29 4.31 -7.83
CA LEU A 472 -30.68 3.85 -6.57
C LEU A 472 -30.68 2.33 -6.51
N ILE A 473 -29.55 1.74 -6.11
CA ILE A 473 -29.46 0.30 -5.83
C ILE A 473 -29.88 0.11 -4.36
N LEU A 474 -31.04 -0.52 -4.15
CA LEU A 474 -31.50 -0.97 -2.83
C LEU A 474 -31.27 -2.47 -2.73
N TYR A 475 -30.49 -2.91 -1.75
CA TYR A 475 -30.37 -4.34 -1.45
C TYR A 475 -31.53 -4.77 -0.56
N SER A 476 -32.27 -5.81 -0.94
CA SER A 476 -33.26 -6.46 -0.06
C SER A 476 -32.69 -7.77 0.51
N THR A 477 -33.30 -8.24 1.60
CA THR A 477 -32.69 -9.15 2.57
C THR A 477 -32.48 -10.59 2.10
N ILE A 478 -33.01 -11.00 0.93
CA ILE A 478 -33.05 -12.42 0.50
C ILE A 478 -33.01 -12.53 -1.03
N TYR A 479 -32.00 -11.99 -1.72
CA TYR A 479 -31.91 -11.99 -3.19
C TYR A 479 -32.96 -11.13 -3.91
N CYS A 480 -32.64 -9.85 -4.15
CA CYS A 480 -33.04 -9.08 -5.33
C CYS A 480 -32.52 -7.64 -5.18
N THR A 481 -31.76 -7.17 -6.17
CA THR A 481 -31.47 -5.75 -6.37
C THR A 481 -32.75 -5.06 -6.83
N TYR A 482 -33.33 -4.21 -5.99
CA TYR A 482 -34.40 -3.31 -6.45
C TYR A 482 -33.77 -2.01 -6.93
N PHE A 483 -34.06 -1.64 -8.18
CA PHE A 483 -33.78 -0.31 -8.70
C PHE A 483 -34.97 0.59 -8.38
N SER A 484 -34.75 1.65 -7.59
CA SER A 484 -35.77 2.68 -7.38
C SER A 484 -35.38 3.97 -8.12
N LEU A 485 -36.35 4.55 -8.81
CA LEU A 485 -36.22 5.85 -9.46
C LEU A 485 -36.31 6.96 -8.39
N LEU A 486 -35.36 7.90 -8.46
CA LEU A 486 -35.32 9.08 -7.60
C LEU A 486 -36.38 10.09 -8.04
N ASN A 487 -37.46 10.23 -7.27
CA ASN A 487 -38.54 11.17 -7.62
C ASN A 487 -38.30 12.61 -7.14
N LYS A 488 -37.68 12.82 -5.96
CA LYS A 488 -37.51 14.18 -5.42
C LYS A 488 -36.25 14.34 -4.57
N ILE A 489 -35.47 15.39 -4.86
CA ILE A 489 -34.35 15.85 -4.04
C ILE A 489 -34.68 17.28 -3.60
N GLU A 490 -34.95 17.46 -2.31
CA GLU A 490 -35.26 18.78 -1.75
C GLU A 490 -34.10 19.26 -0.89
N SER A 491 -33.56 20.44 -1.22
CA SER A 491 -32.68 21.17 -0.31
C SER A 491 -33.51 21.78 0.81
N LEU A 492 -33.23 21.41 2.06
CA LEU A 492 -33.79 22.13 3.19
C LEU A 492 -33.02 23.45 3.34
N HIS A 493 -33.67 24.58 3.07
CA HIS A 493 -33.09 25.93 3.19
C HIS A 493 -32.77 26.37 4.64
N LYS A 494 -32.86 25.46 5.62
CA LYS A 494 -32.49 25.68 7.02
C LYS A 494 -31.34 24.75 7.41
N LYS A 495 -30.31 25.29 8.08
CA LYS A 495 -29.21 24.50 8.63
C LYS A 495 -29.72 23.59 9.74
N MET A 496 -29.61 22.28 9.56
CA MET A 496 -30.02 21.26 10.53
C MET A 496 -28.82 20.68 11.28
N ASN A 497 -29.09 20.07 12.43
CA ASN A 497 -28.07 19.34 13.19
C ASN A 497 -27.73 18.04 12.46
N VAL A 498 -26.50 17.94 11.97
CA VAL A 498 -25.90 16.75 11.38
C VAL A 498 -24.79 16.24 12.28
N TYR A 499 -24.51 14.96 12.19
CA TYR A 499 -23.65 14.25 13.09
C TYR A 499 -22.65 13.38 12.32
N ASP A 500 -21.50 13.19 12.93
CA ASP A 500 -20.43 12.34 12.38
C ASP A 500 -20.44 10.98 13.08
N ILE A 501 -20.37 9.91 12.30
CA ILE A 501 -20.47 8.53 12.75
C ILE A 501 -19.08 7.90 12.74
N LYS A 502 -18.63 7.42 13.90
CA LYS A 502 -17.38 6.66 14.02
C LYS A 502 -17.74 5.17 14.17
N ILE A 503 -17.47 4.38 13.14
CA ILE A 503 -17.65 2.92 13.18
C ILE A 503 -16.26 2.28 13.26
N ASN A 504 -16.05 1.47 14.29
CA ASN A 504 -14.74 0.90 14.60
C ASN A 504 -14.38 -0.33 13.75
N THR A 505 -15.34 -0.93 13.03
CA THR A 505 -15.20 -2.30 12.50
C THR A 505 -15.33 -2.44 10.98
N THR A 506 -16.06 -1.56 10.28
CA THR A 506 -16.25 -1.67 8.82
C THR A 506 -15.98 -0.35 8.08
N LYS A 507 -15.36 -0.45 6.90
CA LYS A 507 -15.03 0.68 6.00
C LYS A 507 -16.27 1.34 5.38
N THR A 508 -17.38 0.60 5.38
CA THR A 508 -18.68 1.00 4.86
C THR A 508 -19.77 0.64 5.86
N PHE A 509 -20.84 1.43 5.90
CA PHE A 509 -22.02 1.14 6.71
C PHE A 509 -23.30 1.46 5.96
N TYR A 510 -24.34 0.68 6.27
CA TYR A 510 -25.65 0.80 5.64
C TYR A 510 -26.51 1.83 6.39
N CYS A 511 -27.05 2.78 5.66
CA CYS A 511 -27.99 3.78 6.15
C CYS A 511 -29.39 3.50 5.58
N ASN A 512 -30.42 3.54 6.45
CA ASN A 512 -31.82 3.30 6.13
C ASN A 512 -32.04 2.04 5.28
N GLN A 513 -32.74 2.12 4.15
CA GLN A 513 -33.04 1.01 3.23
C GLN A 513 -31.79 0.52 2.47
N ASN A 514 -30.71 0.17 3.17
CA ASN A 514 -29.48 -0.44 2.64
C ASN A 514 -28.61 0.42 1.69
N ILE A 515 -28.44 1.71 1.96
CA ILE A 515 -27.51 2.58 1.22
C ILE A 515 -26.13 2.61 1.89
N ILE A 516 -25.07 2.34 1.13
CA ILE A 516 -23.67 2.26 1.60
C ILE A 516 -23.07 3.69 1.70
N THR A 517 -22.07 3.95 2.58
CA THR A 517 -21.30 5.23 2.65
C THR A 517 -19.81 4.97 3.03
N HIS A 518 -18.85 5.87 2.70
CA HIS A 518 -17.38 5.65 2.85
C HIS A 518 -16.62 6.73 3.65
N ASN A 519 -15.52 6.36 4.34
CA ASN A 519 -14.56 7.23 5.05
C ASN A 519 -13.11 6.71 4.90
N SER A 520 -12.10 7.59 4.75
CA SER A 520 -10.84 7.11 4.12
C SER A 520 -9.46 7.50 4.70
N ILE A 521 -9.11 8.78 4.83
CA ILE A 521 -7.68 9.17 5.02
C ILE A 521 -7.13 8.79 6.40
N GLU A 522 -7.94 8.91 7.46
CA GLU A 522 -7.57 8.56 8.83
C GLU A 522 -7.22 7.08 8.97
N GLN A 523 -7.78 6.19 8.15
CA GLN A 523 -7.74 4.76 8.41
C GLN A 523 -6.35 4.15 8.17
N ASP A 524 -5.66 4.57 7.11
CA ASP A 524 -4.42 3.93 6.65
C ASP A 524 -3.16 4.43 7.37
N ALA A 525 -3.18 5.67 7.88
CA ALA A 525 -2.08 6.24 8.66
C ALA A 525 -1.88 5.50 9.99
N ASP A 526 -0.62 5.27 10.38
CA ASP A 526 -0.29 4.64 11.67
C ASP A 526 -0.14 5.69 12.78
N LEU A 527 0.41 6.85 12.42
CA LEU A 527 0.56 8.01 13.28
C LEU A 527 -0.01 9.25 12.59
N VAL A 528 -0.84 10.02 13.31
CA VAL A 528 -1.37 11.30 12.84
C VAL A 528 -1.00 12.39 13.83
N LEU A 529 -0.14 13.32 13.40
CA LEU A 529 0.29 14.49 14.15
C LEU A 529 -0.43 15.72 13.60
N MET A 530 -1.03 16.54 14.46
CA MET A 530 -1.70 17.78 14.07
C MET A 530 -1.05 18.97 14.73
N LEU A 531 -0.60 19.94 13.93
CA LEU A 531 0.00 21.17 14.42
C LEU A 531 -1.10 22.19 14.72
N TYR A 532 -1.06 22.75 15.93
CA TYR A 532 -1.94 23.82 16.38
C TYR A 532 -1.16 24.94 17.06
N ARG A 533 -1.44 26.19 16.67
CA ARG A 533 -0.85 27.39 17.26
C ARG A 533 -1.98 28.34 17.65
N GLU A 534 -2.19 28.53 18.95
CA GLU A 534 -3.22 29.44 19.47
C GLU A 534 -2.97 30.89 18.99
N ALA A 535 -1.70 31.32 18.99
CA ALA A 535 -1.28 32.67 18.58
C ALA A 535 -1.66 33.04 17.14
N TYR A 536 -1.86 32.05 16.25
CA TYR A 536 -2.36 32.29 14.90
C TYR A 536 -3.82 32.79 14.90
N TYR A 537 -4.62 32.33 15.86
CA TYR A 537 -6.03 32.66 15.96
C TYR A 537 -6.33 33.77 16.96
N ASN A 538 -5.53 33.89 18.01
CA ASN A 538 -5.67 34.88 19.05
C ASN A 538 -4.31 35.53 19.35
N ARG A 539 -4.14 36.79 18.94
CA ARG A 539 -2.88 37.52 19.14
C ARG A 539 -2.63 37.95 20.58
N ASN A 540 -3.64 37.87 21.45
CA ASN A 540 -3.55 38.29 22.86
C ASN A 540 -3.18 37.12 23.80
N THR A 541 -2.78 35.97 23.24
CA THR A 541 -2.42 34.79 24.03
C THR A 541 -1.12 35.00 24.77
N VAL A 542 -1.03 34.50 26.00
CA VAL A 542 0.18 34.53 26.83
C VAL A 542 1.36 33.82 26.13
N ASN A 543 1.08 32.73 25.42
CA ASN A 543 2.10 31.86 24.82
C ASN A 543 2.20 32.04 23.29
N LEU A 544 2.68 33.20 22.84
CA LEU A 544 2.77 33.57 21.41
C LEU A 544 3.56 32.59 20.53
N ASN A 545 4.57 31.94 21.11
CA ASN A 545 5.47 31.06 20.37
C ASN A 545 5.16 29.57 20.59
N LEU A 546 4.13 29.21 21.36
CA LEU A 546 3.84 27.81 21.65
C LEU A 546 3.11 27.15 20.47
N THR A 547 3.56 25.95 20.12
CA THR A 547 2.93 25.07 19.14
C THR A 547 2.63 23.74 19.82
N GLU A 548 1.36 23.36 19.78
CA GLU A 548 0.91 22.05 20.22
C GLU A 548 1.01 21.08 19.03
N ILE A 549 1.71 19.97 19.23
CA ILE A 549 1.69 18.81 18.36
C ILE A 549 0.74 17.80 18.98
N ILE A 550 -0.47 17.73 18.42
CA ILE A 550 -1.52 16.85 18.89
C ILE A 550 -1.37 15.50 18.19
N ILE A 551 -1.07 14.46 18.95
CA ILE A 551 -1.04 13.07 18.47
C ILE A 551 -2.48 12.59 18.41
N ALA A 552 -3.13 12.84 17.28
CA ALA A 552 -4.55 12.58 17.10
C ALA A 552 -4.83 11.08 16.89
N LYS A 553 -3.87 10.33 16.35
CA LYS A 553 -3.93 8.88 16.20
C LYS A 553 -2.54 8.28 16.37
N HIS A 554 -2.45 7.18 17.10
CA HIS A 554 -1.24 6.38 17.22
C HIS A 554 -1.67 4.90 17.30
N ARG A 555 -1.28 4.08 16.31
CA ARG A 555 -1.64 2.66 16.27
C ARG A 555 -0.89 1.81 17.31
N ASN A 556 0.31 2.24 17.68
CA ASN A 556 1.24 1.48 18.50
C ASN A 556 1.42 2.07 19.92
N GLY A 557 0.61 3.05 20.32
CA GLY A 557 0.75 3.72 21.60
C GLY A 557 -0.33 4.77 21.90
N PRO A 558 -0.17 5.56 22.96
CA PRO A 558 -1.18 6.51 23.41
C PRO A 558 -1.26 7.74 22.49
N THR A 559 -2.42 8.40 22.52
CA THR A 559 -2.59 9.77 22.03
C THR A 559 -2.21 10.77 23.11
N GLY A 560 -1.79 11.97 22.73
CA GLY A 560 -1.36 13.01 23.66
C GLY A 560 -1.05 14.31 22.94
N VAL A 561 -0.49 15.27 23.69
CA VAL A 561 -0.05 16.56 23.14
C VAL A 561 1.39 16.79 23.55
N ALA A 562 2.26 17.04 22.59
CA ALA A 562 3.62 17.53 22.84
C ALA A 562 3.66 19.04 22.58
N GLU A 563 4.17 19.80 23.54
CA GLU A 563 4.35 21.24 23.40
C GLU A 563 5.77 21.55 22.93
N LEU A 564 5.88 22.38 21.89
CA LEU A 564 7.14 22.89 21.37
C LEU A 564 7.07 24.42 21.22
N LYS A 565 8.21 25.10 21.33
CA LYS A 565 8.35 26.52 21.00
C LYS A 565 8.73 26.67 19.53
N PHE A 566 8.00 27.50 18.81
CA PHE A 566 8.23 27.85 17.41
C PHE A 566 8.81 29.25 17.29
N ASN A 567 9.97 29.36 16.63
CA ASN A 567 10.57 30.64 16.28
C ASN A 567 10.22 30.98 14.82
N PRO A 568 9.37 31.99 14.56
CA PRO A 568 8.95 32.33 13.21
C PRO A 568 10.08 32.89 12.34
N ASN A 569 11.08 33.56 12.93
CA ASN A 569 12.17 34.20 12.18
C ASN A 569 13.13 33.18 11.57
N LEU A 570 13.35 32.07 12.27
CA LEU A 570 14.22 30.98 11.83
C LEU A 570 13.43 29.77 11.30
N SER A 571 12.11 29.76 11.47
CA SER A 571 11.26 28.59 11.20
C SER A 571 11.71 27.34 11.97
N THR A 572 12.18 27.51 13.20
CA THR A 572 12.69 26.43 14.05
C THR A 572 11.71 26.03 15.14
N PHE A 573 11.77 24.76 15.52
CA PHE A 573 11.07 24.23 16.68
C PHE A 573 12.09 23.82 17.75
N THR A 574 11.78 24.09 19.03
CA THR A 574 12.57 23.66 20.18
C THR A 574 11.65 23.12 21.27
N ASN A 575 12.17 22.29 22.18
CA ASN A 575 11.42 21.90 23.38
C ASN A 575 11.27 23.10 24.34
#